data_AF-A0A6P0SGF1-F1
#
_entry.id   AF-A0A6P0SGF1-F1
#
_cell.length_a   1.000
_cell.length_b   1.000
_cell.length_c   1.000
_cell.angle_alpha   90.00
_cell.angle_beta   90.00
_cell.angle_gamma   90.00
#
_symmetry.space_group_name_H-M   'P 1'
#
loop_
_entity.id
_entity.type
_entity.pdbx_description
1 polymer ?
#
loop_
_entity_poly.entity_id
_entity_poly.type
_entity_poly.pdbx_seq_one_letter_code
_entity_poly.pdbx_strand_id
1 'polypeptide(L)'
;MISDPILLVFPYFLDSKPEVFSREDLQDLDQTLARLQSNPPENVEEILINWFKARLTIRDKLIEFEEIYRAELGKVPPTEPIHPDRLENWFQELREQVKDKLNSKGNGEQGTGNRK
;
A
#
# COMPACT_ATOMS: atom_id res chain seq x y z
N MET A 1 -0.01 -0.15 -16.94
CA MET A 1 -0.72 -1.33 -16.40
C MET A 1 0.02 -1.76 -15.15
N ILE A 2 -0.67 -2.24 -14.12
CA ILE A 2 -0.03 -2.91 -12.98
C ILE A 2 -0.29 -4.40 -13.14
N SER A 3 0.76 -5.21 -13.17
CA SER A 3 0.66 -6.65 -13.38
C SER A 3 1.54 -7.47 -12.44
N ASP A 4 2.46 -6.82 -11.73
CA ASP A 4 3.29 -7.45 -10.72
C ASP A 4 2.41 -7.97 -9.56
N PRO A 5 2.43 -9.28 -9.29
CA PRO A 5 1.63 -9.88 -8.22
C PRO A 5 1.83 -9.23 -6.85
N ILE A 6 3.05 -8.78 -6.55
CA ILE A 6 3.40 -8.12 -5.29
C ILE A 6 2.63 -6.80 -5.15
N LEU A 7 2.53 -6.02 -6.23
CA LEU A 7 1.78 -4.76 -6.24
C LEU A 7 0.27 -5.00 -6.18
N LEU A 8 -0.20 -6.09 -6.76
CA LEU A 8 -1.62 -6.42 -6.80
C LEU A 8 -2.14 -6.87 -5.43
N VAL A 9 -1.30 -7.51 -4.61
CA VAL A 9 -1.65 -7.86 -3.22
C VAL A 9 -1.41 -6.72 -2.23
N PHE A 10 -0.77 -5.63 -2.67
CA PHE A 10 -0.38 -4.53 -1.79
C PHE A 10 -1.53 -3.90 -1.00
N PRO A 11 -2.73 -3.63 -1.57
CA PRO A 11 -3.85 -3.10 -0.78
C PRO A 11 -4.24 -4.01 0.40
N TYR A 12 -4.23 -5.33 0.19
CA TYR A 12 -4.52 -6.30 1.25
C TYR A 12 -3.42 -6.34 2.31
N PHE A 13 -2.16 -6.21 1.89
CA PHE A 13 -1.03 -6.11 2.81
C PHE A 13 -1.11 -4.84 3.67
N LEU A 14 -1.44 -3.69 3.06
CA LEU A 14 -1.61 -2.42 3.77
C LEU A 14 -2.71 -2.51 4.84
N ASP A 15 -3.80 -3.22 4.53
CA ASP A 15 -4.90 -3.37 5.47
C ASP A 15 -4.60 -4.36 6.60
N SER A 16 -3.97 -5.49 6.28
CA SER A 16 -3.71 -6.60 7.21
C SER A 16 -2.45 -6.46 8.05
N LYS A 17 -1.46 -5.67 7.60
CA LYS A 17 -0.16 -5.48 8.25
C LYS A 17 0.19 -3.99 8.47
N PRO A 18 -0.71 -3.15 9.01
CA PRO A 18 -0.46 -1.72 9.19
C PRO A 18 0.68 -1.42 10.18
N GLU A 19 1.04 -2.38 11.02
CA GLU A 19 2.17 -2.31 11.94
C GLU A 19 3.54 -2.26 11.24
N VAL A 20 3.64 -2.76 10.01
CA VAL A 20 4.89 -2.80 9.25
C VAL A 20 5.32 -1.42 8.75
N PHE A 21 4.37 -0.49 8.63
CA PHE A 21 4.63 0.85 8.12
C PHE A 21 4.85 1.85 9.25
N SER A 22 5.90 2.66 9.16
CA SER A 22 6.03 3.86 9.98
C SER A 22 5.04 4.96 9.52
N ARG A 23 4.93 6.04 10.30
CA ARG A 23 4.15 7.20 9.87
C ARG A 23 4.82 7.86 8.67
N GLU A 24 6.15 7.99 8.68
CA GLU A 24 6.93 8.56 7.58
C GLU A 24 6.74 7.76 6.29
N ASP A 25 6.72 6.42 6.37
CA ASP A 25 6.48 5.56 5.21
C ASP A 25 5.10 5.83 4.59
N LEU A 26 4.05 5.92 5.41
CA LEU A 26 2.71 6.17 4.92
C LEU A 26 2.56 7.59 4.33
N GLN A 27 3.26 8.59 4.88
CA GLN A 27 3.28 9.94 4.33
C GLN A 27 3.97 9.98 2.97
N ASP A 28 5.14 9.36 2.86
CA ASP A 28 5.89 9.28 1.59
C ASP A 28 5.12 8.46 0.54
N LEU A 29 4.42 7.41 0.96
CA LEU A 29 3.54 6.63 0.10
C LEU A 29 2.37 7.47 -0.42
N ASP A 30 1.63 8.20 0.43
CA ASP A 30 0.52 9.06 -0.04
C ASP A 30 1.02 10.11 -1.04
N GLN A 31 2.20 10.70 -0.81
CA GLN A 31 2.80 11.65 -1.75
C GLN A 31 3.17 11.00 -3.08
N THR A 32 3.74 9.79 -3.05
CA THR A 32 4.09 9.03 -4.24
C THR A 32 2.84 8.70 -5.05
N LEU A 33 1.81 8.16 -4.39
CA LEU A 33 0.53 7.82 -5.02
C LEU A 33 -0.19 9.06 -5.55
N ALA A 34 -0.12 10.20 -4.86
CA ALA A 34 -0.71 11.46 -5.34
C ALA A 34 -0.11 11.91 -6.67
N ARG A 35 1.23 11.81 -6.80
CA ARG A 35 1.95 12.15 -8.04
C ARG A 35 1.56 11.21 -9.17
N LEU A 36 1.50 9.91 -8.90
CA LEU A 36 1.11 8.90 -9.87
C LEU A 36 -0.35 9.06 -10.31
N GLN A 37 -1.25 9.42 -9.40
CA GLN A 37 -2.67 9.67 -9.72
C GLN A 37 -2.83 10.90 -10.62
N SER A 38 -2.13 12.00 -10.34
CA SER A 38 -2.29 13.26 -11.10
C SER A 38 -1.66 13.24 -12.49
N ASN A 39 -0.56 12.49 -12.67
CA ASN A 39 0.12 12.38 -13.95
C ASN A 39 0.82 11.01 -14.05
N PRO A 40 0.08 9.92 -14.34
CA PRO A 40 0.64 8.57 -14.38
C PRO A 40 1.62 8.43 -15.55
N PRO A 41 2.94 8.22 -15.30
CA PRO A 41 3.89 7.94 -16.37
C PRO A 41 3.70 6.52 -16.93
N GLU A 42 4.36 6.19 -18.04
CA GLU A 42 4.31 4.82 -18.59
C GLU A 42 4.91 3.77 -17.64
N ASN A 43 5.88 4.17 -16.81
CA ASN A 43 6.62 3.30 -15.89
C ASN A 43 6.11 3.34 -14.44
N VAL A 44 4.80 3.57 -14.23
CA VAL A 44 4.16 3.60 -12.90
C VAL A 44 4.55 2.38 -12.03
N GLU A 45 4.49 1.19 -12.62
CA GLU A 45 4.81 -0.07 -11.93
C GLU A 45 6.26 -0.07 -11.40
N GLU A 46 7.20 0.39 -12.21
CA GLU A 46 8.61 0.50 -11.82
C GLU A 46 8.80 1.50 -10.67
N ILE A 47 8.07 2.62 -10.68
CA ILE A 47 8.13 3.62 -9.60
C ILE A 47 7.68 3.00 -8.28
N LEU A 48 6.59 2.24 -8.28
CA LEU A 48 6.10 1.54 -7.08
C LEU A 48 7.09 0.47 -6.62
N ILE A 49 7.62 -0.34 -7.54
CA ILE A 49 8.65 -1.35 -7.20
C ILE A 49 9.88 -0.68 -6.57
N ASN A 50 10.33 0.45 -7.12
CA ASN A 50 11.46 1.18 -6.57
C ASN A 50 11.17 1.77 -5.19
N TRP A 51 9.93 2.19 -4.93
CA TRP A 51 9.49 2.61 -3.60
C TRP A 51 9.67 1.50 -2.56
N PHE A 52 9.30 0.25 -2.90
CA PHE A 52 9.53 -0.91 -2.03
C PHE A 52 11.01 -1.27 -1.90
N LYS A 53 11.78 -1.21 -3.00
CA LYS A 53 13.24 -1.48 -2.96
C LYS A 53 13.98 -0.55 -2.00
N ALA A 54 13.53 0.69 -1.86
CA ALA A 54 14.09 1.64 -0.89
C ALA A 54 13.75 1.30 0.57
N ARG A 55 12.78 0.40 0.80
CA ARG A 55 12.21 0.06 2.12
C ARG A 55 12.27 -1.44 2.36
N LEU A 56 13.49 -1.94 2.56
CA LEU A 56 13.80 -3.38 2.63
C LEU A 56 12.86 -4.15 3.58
N THR A 57 12.62 -3.65 4.78
CA THR A 57 11.73 -4.32 5.76
C THR A 57 10.29 -4.48 5.25
N ILE A 58 9.73 -3.41 4.64
CA ILE A 58 8.37 -3.45 4.08
C ILE A 58 8.33 -4.40 2.89
N ARG A 59 9.33 -4.32 2.00
CA ARG A 59 9.45 -5.20 0.83
C ARG A 59 9.48 -6.67 1.23
N ASP A 60 10.36 -7.03 2.18
CA ASP A 60 10.54 -8.42 2.57
C ASP A 60 9.26 -8.98 3.22
N LYS A 61 8.56 -8.16 4.02
CA LYS A 61 7.26 -8.52 4.60
C LYS A 61 6.15 -8.64 3.56
N LEU A 62 6.16 -7.80 2.53
CA LEU A 62 5.20 -7.87 1.44
C LEU A 62 5.42 -9.11 0.56
N ILE A 63 6.67 -9.50 0.31
CA ILE A 63 7.01 -10.75 -0.40
C ILE A 63 6.53 -11.96 0.41
N GLU A 64 6.87 -12.02 1.70
CA GLU A 64 6.39 -13.08 2.61
C GLU A 64 4.85 -13.15 2.62
N PHE A 65 4.19 -11.99 2.63
CA PHE A 65 2.73 -11.91 2.56
C PHE A 65 2.17 -12.45 1.25
N GLU A 66 2.75 -12.11 0.09
CA GLU A 66 2.33 -12.65 -1.21
C GLU A 66 2.43 -14.17 -1.24
N GLU A 67 3.54 -14.72 -0.74
CA GLU A 67 3.77 -16.16 -0.70
C GLU A 67 2.71 -16.87 0.15
N ILE A 68 2.43 -16.35 1.35
CA ILE A 68 1.39 -16.87 2.25
C ILE A 68 0.00 -16.69 1.63
N TYR A 69 -0.29 -15.53 1.05
CA TYR A 69 -1.57 -15.22 0.42
C TYR A 69 -1.88 -16.21 -0.70
N ARG A 70 -0.88 -16.50 -1.54
CA ARG A 70 -0.95 -17.48 -2.63
C ARG A 70 -1.09 -18.92 -2.11
N ALA A 71 -0.45 -19.26 -1.00
CA ALA A 71 -0.42 -20.62 -0.46
C ALA A 71 -1.67 -20.97 0.37
N GLU A 72 -2.17 -20.05 1.21
CA GLU A 72 -3.11 -20.36 2.29
C GLU A 72 -4.49 -19.71 2.16
N LEU A 73 -4.58 -18.49 1.61
CA LEU A 73 -5.80 -17.67 1.69
C LEU A 73 -6.70 -17.72 0.45
N GLY A 74 -6.22 -18.38 -0.61
CA GLY A 74 -7.05 -18.74 -1.74
C GLY A 74 -6.20 -18.96 -2.98
N LYS A 75 -6.55 -20.01 -3.72
CA LYS A 75 -6.32 -20.07 -5.17
C LYS A 75 -7.17 -18.99 -5.84
N VAL A 76 -6.99 -17.73 -5.45
CA VAL A 76 -7.61 -16.59 -6.14
C VAL A 76 -7.01 -16.64 -7.54
N PRO A 77 -7.81 -16.57 -8.63
CA PRO A 77 -7.24 -16.31 -9.93
C PRO A 77 -6.28 -15.12 -9.79
N PRO A 78 -5.11 -15.15 -10.46
CA PRO A 78 -4.13 -14.08 -10.34
C PRO A 78 -4.86 -12.75 -10.36
N THR A 79 -4.68 -11.94 -9.31
CA THR A 79 -5.38 -10.66 -9.18
C THR A 79 -5.30 -9.97 -10.54
N GLU A 80 -6.46 -9.65 -11.12
CA GLU A 80 -6.45 -9.20 -12.51
C GLU A 80 -5.56 -7.95 -12.62
N PRO A 81 -4.73 -7.85 -13.66
CA PRO A 81 -3.91 -6.67 -13.87
C PRO A 81 -4.78 -5.41 -13.79
N ILE A 82 -4.25 -4.37 -13.16
CA ILE A 82 -4.93 -3.07 -13.17
C ILE A 82 -4.69 -2.45 -14.54
N HIS A 83 -5.73 -2.52 -15.36
CA HIS A 83 -5.76 -1.91 -16.68
C HIS A 83 -5.73 -0.37 -16.59
N PRO A 84 -5.21 0.33 -17.62
CA PRO A 84 -5.06 1.79 -17.59
C PRO A 84 -6.35 2.56 -17.28
N ASP A 85 -7.50 2.05 -17.72
CA ASP A 85 -8.84 2.62 -17.48
C ASP A 85 -9.31 2.50 -16.02
N ARG A 86 -8.70 1.60 -15.23
CA ARG A 86 -8.97 1.45 -13.79
C ARG A 86 -7.86 1.99 -12.89
N LEU A 87 -6.77 2.47 -13.49
CA LEU A 87 -5.57 2.88 -12.76
C LEU A 87 -5.84 4.07 -11.83
N GLU A 88 -6.62 5.05 -12.29
CA GLU A 88 -7.02 6.20 -11.48
C GLU A 88 -7.82 5.80 -10.24
N ASN A 89 -8.84 4.94 -10.43
CA ASN A 89 -9.67 4.43 -9.34
C ASN A 89 -8.83 3.64 -8.33
N TRP A 90 -7.94 2.77 -8.82
CA TRP A 90 -7.05 1.99 -7.96
C TRP A 90 -6.14 2.89 -7.11
N PHE A 91 -5.59 3.96 -7.70
CA PHE A 91 -4.82 4.94 -6.95
C PHE A 91 -5.65 5.69 -5.92
N GLN A 92 -6.86 6.10 -6.28
CA GLN A 92 -7.75 6.79 -5.35
C GLN A 92 -8.06 5.93 -4.13
N GLU A 93 -8.50 4.68 -4.35
CA GLU A 93 -8.84 3.73 -3.29
C GLU A 93 -7.62 3.46 -2.39
N LEU A 94 -6.44 3.23 -2.99
CA LEU A 94 -5.23 2.96 -2.23
C LEU A 94 -4.80 4.18 -1.37
N ARG A 95 -4.96 5.40 -1.91
CA ARG A 95 -4.68 6.63 -1.14
C ARG A 95 -5.64 6.83 0.01
N GLU A 96 -6.92 6.52 -0.17
CA GLU A 96 -7.90 6.56 0.92
C GLU A 96 -7.50 5.62 2.05
N GLN A 97 -7.09 4.38 1.72
CA GLN A 97 -6.56 3.43 2.72
C GLN A 97 -5.32 3.97 3.44
N VAL A 98 -4.35 4.55 2.72
CA VAL A 98 -3.14 5.13 3.33
C VAL A 98 -3.50 6.26 4.30
N LYS A 99 -4.44 7.14 3.92
CA LYS A 99 -4.93 8.23 4.77
C LYS A 99 -5.63 7.70 6.02
N ASP A 100 -6.42 6.64 5.90
CA ASP A 100 -7.06 6.00 7.06
C ASP A 100 -6.04 5.41 8.03
N LYS A 101 -4.97 4.79 7.52
CA LYS A 101 -3.87 4.29 8.38
C LYS A 101 -3.09 5.46 9.03
N LEU A 102 -2.87 6.56 8.31
CA LEU A 102 -2.25 7.78 8.86
C LEU A 102 -3.07 8.39 9.98
N ASN A 103 -4.38 8.54 9.78
CA ASN A 103 -5.30 9.06 10.80
C ASN A 103 -5.33 8.16 12.03
N SER A 104 -5.28 6.85 11.82
CA SER A 104 -5.24 5.86 12.90
C SER A 104 -3.93 5.91 13.71
N LYS A 105 -2.78 6.16 13.07
CA LYS A 105 -1.50 6.36 13.77
C LYS A 105 -1.35 7.75 14.40
N GLY A 106 -2.06 8.75 13.89
CA GLY A 106 -2.07 10.11 14.44
C GLY A 106 -2.92 10.28 15.69
N ASN A 107 -3.95 9.46 15.87
CA ASN A 107 -4.85 9.53 17.04
C ASN A 107 -4.31 8.78 18.28
N GLY A 108 -3.05 8.32 18.27
CA GLY A 108 -2.41 7.61 19.37
C GLY A 108 -1.78 8.47 20.48
N GLU A 109 -1.73 9.81 20.35
CA GLU A 109 -1.12 10.70 21.35
C GLU A 109 -2.09 11.73 21.98
N GLN A 110 -3.40 11.43 22.04
CA GLN A 110 -4.31 12.17 22.93
C GLN A 110 -5.11 11.22 23.81
N GLY A 111 -4.47 10.80 24.91
CA GLY A 111 -5.08 9.98 25.95
C GLY A 111 -4.48 10.17 27.35
N THR A 112 -3.65 11.19 27.60
CA THR A 112 -3.36 11.62 28.99
C THR A 112 -4.45 12.59 29.45
N GLY A 113 -5.61 12.04 29.80
CA GLY A 113 -6.72 12.77 30.38
C GLY A 113 -6.98 12.31 31.81
N ASN A 114 -6.13 12.76 32.74
CA ASN A 114 -6.45 12.77 34.17
C ASN A 114 -7.89 13.29 34.38
N ARG A 115 -8.76 12.48 35.00
CA ARG A 115 -9.87 13.03 35.79
C ARG A 115 -9.93 12.29 37.13
N LYS A 116 -9.85 13.13 38.16
CA LYS A 116 -10.03 12.89 39.59
C LYS A 116 -11.24 12.04 39.92
#